data_AF-A0A949ALD3-F1
#
_entry.id   AF-A0A949ALD3-F1
#
_cell.length_a   1.000
_cell.length_b   1.000
_cell.length_c   1.000
_cell.angle_alpha   90.00
_cell.angle_beta   90.00
_cell.angle_gamma   90.00
#
_symmetry.space_group_name_H-M   'P 1'
#
loop_
_entity.id
_entity.type
_entity.pdbx_description
1 polymer ?
#
loop_
_entity_poly.entity_id
_entity_poly.type
_entity_poly.pdbx_seq_one_letter_code
_entity_poly.pdbx_strand_id
1 'polypeptide(L)'
;MKKDQNGVLKNFVKGILIGSAIIAGLVAFPHKTQVSAEGGIDLNIQDFQVSKDNNNWATSITNVPFKNRVYFYAFFENKGSTPAENLTIKVDLPDNTANPKVSLEISSDSPKNGETAQGNDSKEVSIALANDNLRVFFDSNTAVAKGDFNGDGTETEINLGGDVLKGKNIGTVVSGKTISVLFEGYVVAEGDPDLAVSLKSDKTSAGDGNTVSYSLEIHNTVVGTEATGVKFKLAIPDAFAQSSTTSVTAVSDNAGDATDSATVSFDKDHSKLVYVPGSLKISWDQDGDGTQDYKESSLNDSNLLGSGVELPSNKILFGCYEYIAYIKFDAKVTTQDQGEAEFWIDKFLSDKNSEYKRDLSYKSFMAGDKIFIKIKFGNRGEADAEKIKVVDELPDYLKFDSGEGDYDKDANTVTYEVKNLKAGSEDEFSFVAKVRDSFVDGCYTNKAELKQDGEQVGKDEVDFCLGKEVTKELPETGANSRDGFLVSGLLFVGGFALRLIAKTRA
;
A
#
# COMPACT_ATOMS: atom_id res chain seq x y z
N MET A 1 17.61 -22.07 13.31
CA MET A 1 17.77 -23.23 14.23
C MET A 1 18.92 -24.10 13.73
N LYS A 2 19.95 -24.37 14.53
CA LYS A 2 20.93 -25.42 14.21
C LYS A 2 20.24 -26.78 14.36
N LYS A 3 19.64 -27.30 13.29
CA LYS A 3 19.03 -28.63 13.27
C LYS A 3 20.14 -29.68 13.33
N ASP A 4 19.86 -30.73 14.10
CA ASP A 4 20.69 -31.88 14.41
C ASP A 4 21.06 -32.69 13.15
N GLN A 5 22.09 -32.25 12.42
CA GLN A 5 22.70 -33.03 11.32
C GLN A 5 23.52 -34.23 11.84
N ASN A 6 23.85 -34.27 13.14
CA ASN A 6 24.54 -35.40 13.75
C ASN A 6 23.66 -36.66 13.84
N GLY A 7 22.35 -36.50 13.93
CA GLY A 7 21.39 -37.61 13.83
C GLY A 7 21.36 -38.28 12.44
N VAL A 8 21.52 -37.49 11.37
CA VAL A 8 21.56 -37.97 9.98
C VAL A 8 22.79 -38.84 9.74
N LEU A 9 23.96 -38.41 10.22
CA LEU A 9 25.23 -39.16 10.11
C LEU A 9 25.24 -40.46 10.93
N LYS A 10 24.51 -40.50 12.05
CA LYS A 10 24.44 -41.70 12.93
C LYS A 10 23.56 -42.81 12.37
N ASN A 11 22.52 -42.46 11.61
CA ASN A 11 21.69 -43.42 10.89
C ASN A 11 22.32 -43.84 9.54
N PHE A 12 23.11 -42.95 8.93
CA PHE A 12 23.94 -43.20 7.74
C PHE A 12 24.94 -44.36 7.89
N VAL A 13 25.65 -44.47 9.03
CA VAL A 13 26.59 -45.61 9.27
C VAL A 13 25.86 -46.95 9.42
N LYS A 14 24.59 -46.96 9.87
CA LYS A 14 23.80 -48.20 9.98
C LYS A 14 23.25 -48.68 8.63
N GLY A 15 22.97 -47.78 7.68
CA GLY A 15 22.52 -48.13 6.33
C GLY A 15 23.58 -48.83 5.49
N ILE A 16 24.84 -48.39 5.59
CA ILE A 16 26.00 -49.02 4.91
C ILE A 16 26.15 -50.50 5.31
N LEU A 17 25.81 -50.86 6.55
CA LEU A 17 25.95 -52.22 7.09
C LEU A 17 24.83 -53.19 6.67
N ILE A 18 23.68 -52.71 6.21
CA ILE A 18 22.52 -53.59 5.91
C ILE A 18 22.36 -53.85 4.39
N GLY A 19 22.91 -52.99 3.53
CA GLY A 19 22.87 -53.16 2.07
C GLY A 19 24.08 -53.85 1.42
N SER A 20 25.20 -54.00 2.15
CA SER A 20 26.47 -54.49 1.57
C SER A 20 26.87 -55.85 2.16
N ALA A 21 26.27 -56.94 1.68
CA ALA A 21 26.90 -58.26 1.78
C ALA A 21 28.06 -58.35 0.76
N ILE A 22 29.19 -57.71 1.06
CA ILE A 22 30.44 -57.95 0.33
C ILE A 22 30.97 -59.31 0.78
N ILE A 23 30.79 -60.33 -0.07
CA ILE A 23 31.48 -61.60 0.06
C ILE A 23 32.97 -61.34 -0.22
N ALA A 24 33.77 -61.31 0.85
CA ALA A 24 35.23 -61.36 0.76
C ALA A 24 35.66 -62.79 0.36
N GLY A 25 35.61 -63.08 -0.94
CA GLY A 25 36.22 -64.26 -1.55
C GLY A 25 37.54 -63.89 -2.23
N LEU A 26 38.65 -64.00 -1.50
CA LEU A 26 39.98 -63.94 -2.10
C LEU A 26 40.17 -65.18 -3.00
N VAL A 27 40.07 -64.99 -4.32
CA VAL A 27 40.59 -65.96 -5.29
C VAL A 27 41.52 -65.20 -6.22
N ALA A 28 42.81 -65.42 -6.04
CA ALA A 28 43.85 -64.91 -6.92
C ALA A 28 43.79 -65.63 -8.27
N PHE A 29 43.48 -64.89 -9.34
CA PHE A 29 43.81 -65.26 -10.72
C PHE A 29 44.57 -64.10 -11.37
N PRO A 30 45.67 -64.37 -12.10
CA PRO A 30 46.38 -63.33 -12.81
C PRO A 30 45.64 -63.04 -14.12
N HIS A 31 45.02 -61.86 -14.24
CA HIS A 31 44.67 -61.32 -15.54
C HIS A 31 45.75 -60.33 -15.97
N LYS A 32 46.49 -60.72 -17.01
CA LYS A 32 47.20 -59.78 -17.87
C LYS A 32 46.16 -58.86 -18.48
N THR A 33 46.02 -57.65 -17.96
CA THR A 33 45.39 -56.55 -18.66
C THR A 33 46.41 -55.96 -19.63
N GLN A 34 46.13 -56.09 -20.92
CA GLN A 34 46.71 -55.19 -21.91
C GLN A 34 46.17 -53.78 -21.59
N VAL A 35 47.08 -52.91 -21.19
CA VAL A 35 46.85 -51.46 -21.11
C VAL A 35 46.83 -50.95 -22.56
N SER A 36 45.65 -50.61 -23.08
CA SER A 36 45.58 -49.65 -24.19
C SER A 36 45.84 -48.27 -23.59
N ALA A 37 46.95 -47.67 -24.00
CA ALA A 37 47.43 -46.38 -23.51
C ALA A 37 46.73 -45.20 -24.21
N GLU A 38 45.41 -45.13 -24.11
CA GLU A 38 44.67 -43.88 -24.37
C GLU A 38 44.00 -43.48 -23.07
N GLY A 39 44.38 -42.32 -22.51
CA GLY A 39 43.77 -41.81 -21.28
C GLY A 39 42.41 -41.16 -21.58
N GLY A 40 41.52 -41.14 -20.59
CA GLY A 40 40.24 -40.45 -20.70
C GLY A 40 39.30 -40.71 -19.51
N ILE A 41 38.13 -40.09 -19.52
CA ILE A 41 37.09 -40.25 -18.49
C ILE A 41 36.22 -41.49 -18.75
N ASP A 42 35.60 -41.99 -17.68
CA ASP A 42 34.55 -43.02 -17.70
C ASP A 42 33.58 -42.77 -16.53
N LEU A 43 32.55 -41.96 -16.78
CA LEU A 43 31.59 -41.53 -15.77
C LEU A 43 30.56 -42.61 -15.53
N ASN A 44 30.34 -43.00 -14.26
CA ASN A 44 29.40 -44.06 -13.94
C ASN A 44 28.65 -43.80 -12.64
N ILE A 45 27.33 -43.69 -12.73
CA ILE A 45 26.41 -43.64 -11.60
C ILE A 45 26.27 -45.07 -11.06
N GLN A 46 26.91 -45.32 -9.91
CA GLN A 46 26.88 -46.64 -9.29
C GLN A 46 25.48 -46.97 -8.79
N ASP A 47 24.80 -46.01 -8.17
CA ASP A 47 23.45 -46.19 -7.64
C ASP A 47 22.67 -44.88 -7.61
N PHE A 48 21.34 -45.01 -7.72
CA PHE A 48 20.39 -43.94 -7.48
C PHE A 48 19.16 -44.53 -6.80
N GLN A 49 18.87 -44.04 -5.60
CA GLN A 49 17.88 -44.60 -4.68
C GLN A 49 16.95 -43.51 -4.15
N VAL A 50 15.77 -43.94 -3.75
CA VAL A 50 14.71 -43.11 -3.17
C VAL A 50 14.18 -43.73 -1.87
N SER A 51 13.77 -42.88 -0.93
CA SER A 51 13.26 -43.30 0.39
C SER A 51 12.12 -42.39 0.87
N LYS A 52 11.20 -42.94 1.68
CA LYS A 52 10.14 -42.16 2.37
C LYS A 52 10.54 -41.69 3.76
N ASP A 53 11.56 -42.32 4.34
CA ASP A 53 11.91 -42.20 5.75
C ASP A 53 13.41 -41.97 5.98
N ASN A 54 14.15 -41.74 4.90
CA ASN A 54 15.60 -41.51 4.90
C ASN A 54 16.40 -42.67 5.51
N ASN A 55 15.85 -43.88 5.51
CA ASN A 55 16.50 -45.08 6.04
C ASN A 55 16.33 -46.28 5.11
N ASN A 56 15.10 -46.52 4.64
CA ASN A 56 14.78 -47.63 3.74
C ASN A 56 14.90 -47.14 2.30
N TRP A 57 16.03 -47.42 1.68
CA TRP A 57 16.37 -46.99 0.32
C TRP A 57 16.07 -48.07 -0.71
N ALA A 58 15.50 -47.67 -1.85
CA ALA A 58 15.15 -48.57 -2.94
C ALA A 58 15.21 -47.83 -4.29
N THR A 59 15.20 -48.57 -5.39
CA THR A 59 15.02 -47.97 -6.74
C THR A 59 13.56 -47.61 -7.03
N SER A 60 12.63 -48.05 -6.18
CA SER A 60 11.23 -47.65 -6.25
C SER A 60 10.53 -47.64 -4.89
N ILE A 61 9.62 -46.69 -4.67
CA ILE A 61 8.75 -46.62 -3.49
C ILE A 61 7.28 -46.49 -3.90
N THR A 62 6.35 -46.98 -3.09
CA THR A 62 4.91 -47.00 -3.42
C THR A 62 4.03 -46.42 -2.33
N ASN A 63 2.81 -45.98 -2.67
CA ASN A 63 1.84 -45.44 -1.71
C ASN A 63 2.44 -44.32 -0.83
N VAL A 64 2.99 -43.29 -1.48
CA VAL A 64 3.49 -42.11 -0.77
C VAL A 64 2.35 -41.08 -0.64
N PRO A 65 1.82 -40.83 0.57
CA PRO A 65 0.69 -39.92 0.76
C PRO A 65 1.10 -38.45 0.72
N PHE A 66 0.08 -37.59 0.60
CA PHE A 66 0.20 -36.14 0.73
C PHE A 66 0.93 -35.71 2.01
N LYS A 67 1.71 -34.62 1.94
CA LYS A 67 2.52 -34.03 3.02
C LYS A 67 3.68 -34.89 3.53
N ASN A 68 4.04 -35.96 2.81
CA ASN A 68 5.25 -36.71 3.11
C ASN A 68 6.46 -36.16 2.37
N ARG A 69 7.63 -36.31 2.99
CA ARG A 69 8.93 -36.11 2.34
C ARG A 69 9.32 -37.34 1.55
N VAL A 70 10.07 -37.11 0.49
CA VAL A 70 10.76 -38.11 -0.31
C VAL A 70 12.23 -37.71 -0.35
N TYR A 71 13.13 -38.66 -0.10
CA TYR A 71 14.57 -38.45 -0.05
C TYR A 71 15.21 -39.18 -1.22
N PHE A 72 16.19 -38.54 -1.85
CA PHE A 72 16.91 -39.06 -2.99
C PHE A 72 18.40 -39.11 -2.68
N TYR A 73 19.04 -40.20 -3.09
CA TYR A 73 20.46 -40.43 -2.86
C TYR A 73 21.08 -41.11 -4.07
N ALA A 74 22.18 -40.57 -4.56
CA ALA A 74 22.98 -41.20 -5.59
C ALA A 74 24.46 -41.15 -5.24
N PHE A 75 25.23 -42.03 -5.86
CA PHE A 75 26.67 -41.86 -5.93
C PHE A 75 27.22 -42.28 -7.29
N PHE A 76 28.20 -41.52 -7.75
CA PHE A 76 28.87 -41.75 -9.02
C PHE A 76 30.38 -41.66 -8.87
N GLU A 77 31.09 -42.19 -9.85
CA GLU A 77 32.54 -42.22 -9.90
C GLU A 77 33.01 -41.96 -11.33
N ASN A 78 34.13 -41.25 -11.48
CA ASN A 78 34.90 -41.27 -12.72
C ASN A 78 35.91 -42.42 -12.67
N LYS A 79 35.60 -43.53 -13.32
CA LYS A 79 36.45 -44.74 -13.40
C LYS A 79 37.57 -44.60 -14.43
N GLY A 80 37.55 -43.54 -15.22
CA GLY A 80 38.57 -43.22 -16.21
C GLY A 80 39.90 -42.85 -15.55
N SER A 81 40.96 -42.73 -16.35
CA SER A 81 42.31 -42.42 -15.85
C SER A 81 42.63 -40.93 -15.81
N THR A 82 41.78 -40.07 -16.38
CA THR A 82 41.93 -38.61 -16.38
C THR A 82 40.83 -37.93 -15.56
N PRO A 83 41.08 -36.74 -14.97
CA PRO A 83 40.01 -35.95 -14.35
C PRO A 83 38.90 -35.60 -15.35
N ALA A 84 37.66 -35.53 -14.84
CA ALA A 84 36.51 -35.05 -15.59
C ALA A 84 36.29 -33.57 -15.27
N GLU A 85 36.67 -32.69 -16.19
CA GLU A 85 36.47 -31.25 -16.08
C GLU A 85 35.04 -30.86 -16.49
N ASN A 86 34.57 -29.72 -15.97
CA ASN A 86 33.24 -29.16 -16.27
C ASN A 86 32.09 -30.16 -16.06
N LEU A 87 32.21 -31.03 -15.05
CA LEU A 87 31.22 -32.05 -14.78
C LEU A 87 29.90 -31.40 -14.39
N THR A 88 28.82 -31.81 -15.05
CA THR A 88 27.47 -31.31 -14.85
C THR A 88 26.59 -32.40 -14.26
N ILE A 89 25.83 -32.05 -13.23
CA ILE A 89 24.79 -32.90 -12.63
C ILE A 89 23.43 -32.31 -13.00
N LYS A 90 22.53 -33.13 -13.52
CA LYS A 90 21.15 -32.74 -13.80
C LYS A 90 20.16 -33.71 -13.15
N VAL A 91 19.09 -33.17 -12.57
CA VAL A 91 17.95 -33.96 -12.08
C VAL A 91 16.75 -33.67 -12.98
N ASP A 92 16.10 -34.71 -13.48
CA ASP A 92 14.80 -34.58 -14.14
C ASP A 92 13.71 -35.09 -13.20
N LEU A 93 12.76 -34.21 -12.87
CA LEU A 93 11.61 -34.51 -12.04
C LEU A 93 10.34 -34.21 -12.85
N PRO A 94 9.68 -35.24 -13.43
CA PRO A 94 8.53 -35.00 -14.28
C PRO A 94 7.35 -34.46 -13.50
N ASP A 95 6.84 -33.30 -13.95
CA ASP A 95 5.68 -32.64 -13.38
C ASP A 95 4.38 -33.42 -13.65
N ASN A 96 3.44 -33.32 -12.71
CA ASN A 96 2.03 -33.76 -12.86
C ASN A 96 1.87 -35.22 -13.28
N THR A 97 2.62 -36.12 -12.63
CA THR A 97 2.45 -37.55 -12.82
C THR A 97 2.23 -38.23 -11.47
N ALA A 98 1.22 -39.10 -11.41
CA ALA A 98 0.94 -39.96 -10.26
C ALA A 98 2.08 -40.95 -9.95
N ASN A 99 2.91 -41.23 -10.96
CA ASN A 99 4.02 -42.16 -10.89
C ASN A 99 5.31 -41.52 -11.46
N PRO A 100 5.89 -40.51 -10.79
CA PRO A 100 7.04 -39.82 -11.35
C PRO A 100 8.25 -40.75 -11.41
N LYS A 101 8.89 -40.75 -12.58
CA LYS A 101 10.21 -41.33 -12.78
C LYS A 101 11.24 -40.22 -12.69
N VAL A 102 11.96 -40.19 -11.59
CA VAL A 102 12.98 -39.17 -11.36
C VAL A 102 14.27 -39.68 -11.95
N SER A 103 14.97 -38.87 -12.75
CA SER A 103 16.28 -39.22 -13.30
C SER A 103 17.38 -38.34 -12.70
N LEU A 104 18.56 -38.93 -12.55
CA LEU A 104 19.81 -38.22 -12.30
C LEU A 104 20.74 -38.48 -13.48
N GLU A 105 21.23 -37.41 -14.07
CA GLU A 105 22.19 -37.42 -15.18
C GLU A 105 23.50 -36.78 -14.76
N ILE A 106 24.61 -37.38 -15.15
CA ILE A 106 25.95 -36.78 -15.07
C ILE A 106 26.57 -36.68 -16.46
N SER A 107 27.31 -35.63 -16.74
CA SER A 107 28.01 -35.45 -18.02
C SER A 107 29.27 -34.60 -17.88
N SER A 108 30.24 -34.84 -18.76
CA SER A 108 31.44 -34.01 -18.92
C SER A 108 31.88 -34.03 -20.38
N ASP A 109 32.38 -32.89 -20.87
CA ASP A 109 32.94 -32.75 -22.21
C ASP A 109 34.40 -33.23 -22.31
N SER A 110 34.95 -33.80 -21.24
CA SER A 110 36.33 -34.29 -21.23
C SER A 110 36.51 -35.51 -22.17
N PRO A 111 37.70 -35.72 -22.75
CA PRO A 111 37.96 -36.86 -23.64
C PRO A 111 37.68 -38.22 -22.96
N LYS A 112 37.03 -39.13 -23.69
CA LYS A 112 36.64 -40.47 -23.20
C LYS A 112 37.80 -41.47 -23.32
N ASN A 113 37.87 -42.42 -22.38
CA ASN A 113 38.86 -43.52 -22.38
C ASN A 113 38.51 -44.61 -23.41
N GLY A 114 38.69 -44.32 -24.70
CA GLY A 114 38.32 -45.22 -25.79
C GLY A 114 36.81 -45.25 -26.08
N GLU A 115 36.40 -46.04 -27.07
CA GLU A 115 35.04 -46.03 -27.62
C GLU A 115 33.96 -46.55 -26.65
N THR A 116 34.34 -47.34 -25.64
CA THR A 116 33.42 -47.95 -24.67
C THR A 116 33.21 -47.13 -23.39
N ALA A 117 34.02 -46.09 -23.17
CA ALA A 117 33.94 -45.29 -21.95
C ALA A 117 32.83 -44.24 -22.00
N GLN A 118 32.21 -43.98 -20.86
CA GLN A 118 31.06 -43.11 -20.73
C GLN A 118 31.50 -41.65 -20.48
N GLY A 119 31.06 -40.73 -21.34
CA GLY A 119 31.18 -39.28 -21.06
C GLY A 119 29.95 -38.70 -20.37
N ASN A 120 28.91 -39.52 -20.26
CA ASN A 120 27.68 -39.24 -19.53
C ASN A 120 27.08 -40.56 -19.03
N ASP A 121 26.28 -40.48 -17.99
CA ASP A 121 25.51 -41.61 -17.47
C ASP A 121 24.20 -41.08 -16.86
N SER A 122 23.18 -41.94 -16.81
CA SER A 122 21.85 -41.60 -16.29
C SER A 122 21.21 -42.79 -15.59
N LYS A 123 20.59 -42.52 -14.44
CA LYS A 123 19.79 -43.51 -13.70
C LYS A 123 18.46 -42.94 -13.27
N GLU A 124 17.47 -43.82 -13.13
CA GLU A 124 16.11 -43.46 -12.73
C GLU A 124 15.68 -44.18 -11.45
N VAL A 125 14.83 -43.51 -10.68
CA VAL A 125 14.03 -44.10 -9.59
C VAL A 125 12.55 -43.84 -9.84
N SER A 126 11.70 -44.74 -9.36
CA SER A 126 10.24 -44.62 -9.54
C SER A 126 9.52 -44.39 -8.21
N ILE A 127 8.58 -43.46 -8.20
CA ILE A 127 7.73 -43.19 -7.04
C ILE A 127 6.30 -43.48 -7.48
N ALA A 128 5.54 -44.25 -6.70
CA ALA A 128 4.09 -44.35 -6.86
C ALA A 128 3.40 -43.61 -5.71
N LEU A 129 2.69 -42.55 -6.04
CA LEU A 129 1.98 -41.71 -5.08
C LEU A 129 0.68 -42.39 -4.65
N ALA A 130 0.15 -42.00 -3.48
CA ALA A 130 -1.03 -42.66 -2.91
C ALA A 130 -2.30 -42.44 -3.76
N ASN A 131 -2.37 -41.32 -4.47
CA ASN A 131 -3.48 -40.92 -5.34
C ASN A 131 -2.95 -40.25 -6.61
N ASP A 132 -3.78 -40.23 -7.67
CA ASP A 132 -3.39 -39.67 -8.96
C ASP A 132 -3.30 -38.14 -8.99
N ASN A 133 -3.91 -37.46 -8.02
CA ASN A 133 -3.90 -36.01 -7.88
C ASN A 133 -2.73 -35.50 -7.02
N LEU A 134 -1.65 -36.25 -6.92
CA LEU A 134 -0.47 -35.87 -6.15
C LEU A 134 0.72 -35.74 -7.09
N ARG A 135 1.68 -34.90 -6.71
CA ARG A 135 2.98 -34.79 -7.38
C ARG A 135 4.12 -34.64 -6.37
N VAL A 136 5.34 -34.88 -6.82
CA VAL A 136 6.56 -34.59 -6.04
C VAL A 136 7.03 -33.19 -6.41
N PHE A 137 7.14 -32.31 -5.42
CA PHE A 137 7.74 -30.99 -5.53
C PHE A 137 9.20 -31.05 -5.07
N PHE A 138 10.13 -30.53 -5.86
CA PHE A 138 11.56 -30.53 -5.54
C PHE A 138 11.90 -29.50 -4.45
N ASP A 139 12.56 -29.91 -3.37
CA ASP A 139 13.07 -29.00 -2.34
C ASP A 139 14.47 -28.51 -2.72
N SER A 140 14.54 -27.38 -3.41
CA SER A 140 15.79 -26.88 -3.99
C SER A 140 16.88 -26.59 -2.95
N ASN A 141 16.50 -26.32 -1.70
CA ASN A 141 17.41 -25.98 -0.60
C ASN A 141 18.13 -27.19 -0.02
N THR A 142 17.73 -28.39 -0.42
CA THR A 142 18.29 -29.65 0.10
C THR A 142 19.29 -30.29 -0.85
N ALA A 143 19.42 -29.78 -2.07
CA ALA A 143 20.22 -30.41 -3.12
C ALA A 143 21.72 -30.12 -2.97
N VAL A 144 22.51 -31.16 -2.70
CA VAL A 144 23.95 -31.07 -2.44
C VAL A 144 24.73 -32.21 -3.10
N ALA A 145 25.94 -31.91 -3.57
CA ALA A 145 26.93 -32.92 -3.95
C ALA A 145 28.06 -32.94 -2.90
N LYS A 146 28.47 -34.12 -2.43
CA LYS A 146 29.52 -34.27 -1.42
C LYS A 146 30.54 -35.34 -1.82
N GLY A 147 31.82 -35.05 -1.63
CA GLY A 147 32.91 -35.99 -1.85
C GLY A 147 34.28 -35.32 -1.92
N ASP A 148 35.29 -36.12 -2.22
CA ASP A 148 36.67 -35.68 -2.45
C ASP A 148 36.89 -35.41 -3.94
N PHE A 149 36.54 -34.19 -4.39
CA PHE A 149 36.52 -33.84 -5.81
C PHE A 149 37.93 -33.70 -6.42
N ASN A 150 38.91 -33.25 -5.62
CA ASN A 150 40.28 -32.96 -6.09
C ASN A 150 41.30 -34.07 -5.74
N GLY A 151 40.90 -35.05 -4.93
CA GLY A 151 41.72 -36.19 -4.54
C GLY A 151 42.66 -35.94 -3.36
N ASP A 152 42.53 -34.82 -2.66
CA ASP A 152 43.40 -34.46 -1.52
C ASP A 152 43.03 -35.19 -0.22
N GLY A 153 41.92 -35.94 -0.22
CA GLY A 153 41.41 -36.69 0.92
C GLY A 153 40.42 -35.91 1.80
N THR A 154 40.12 -34.66 1.46
CA THR A 154 39.12 -33.82 2.16
C THR A 154 37.78 -33.93 1.45
N GLU A 155 36.73 -34.26 2.19
CA GLU A 155 35.37 -34.15 1.67
C GLU A 155 34.91 -32.69 1.65
N THR A 156 34.38 -32.27 0.52
CA THR A 156 33.74 -30.96 0.34
C THR A 156 32.28 -31.12 -0.04
N GLU A 157 31.51 -30.06 0.18
CA GLU A 157 30.08 -30.00 -0.10
C GLU A 157 29.82 -28.84 -1.07
N ILE A 158 29.10 -29.14 -2.15
CA ILE A 158 28.70 -28.17 -3.17
C ILE A 158 27.17 -28.10 -3.15
N ASN A 159 26.63 -26.91 -2.85
CA ASN A 159 25.21 -26.64 -2.98
C ASN A 159 24.83 -26.63 -4.46
N LEU A 160 23.89 -27.50 -4.83
CA LEU A 160 23.41 -27.62 -6.20
C LEU A 160 22.25 -26.65 -6.48
N GLY A 161 21.37 -26.45 -5.48
CA GLY A 161 20.22 -25.56 -5.58
C GLY A 161 19.22 -25.97 -6.66
N GLY A 162 18.33 -25.05 -7.04
CA GLY A 162 17.37 -25.25 -8.13
C GLY A 162 18.01 -25.42 -9.51
N ASP A 163 19.25 -24.95 -9.69
CA ASP A 163 20.00 -25.08 -10.95
C ASP A 163 20.20 -26.53 -11.39
N VAL A 164 20.19 -27.49 -10.44
CA VAL A 164 20.35 -28.90 -10.76
C VAL A 164 19.25 -29.42 -11.71
N LEU A 165 18.06 -28.80 -11.72
CA LEU A 165 17.01 -29.17 -12.67
C LEU A 165 17.35 -28.80 -14.13
N LYS A 166 18.26 -27.82 -14.31
CA LYS A 166 18.73 -27.34 -15.62
C LYS A 166 20.11 -27.86 -16.01
N GLY A 167 20.78 -28.57 -15.09
CA GLY A 167 22.16 -28.99 -15.21
C GLY A 167 23.11 -28.02 -14.51
N LYS A 168 23.60 -28.41 -13.33
CA LYS A 168 24.56 -27.67 -12.52
C LYS A 168 25.98 -28.17 -12.77
N ASN A 169 26.85 -27.29 -13.23
CA ASN A 169 28.29 -27.55 -13.29
C ASN A 169 28.88 -27.52 -11.88
N ILE A 170 29.61 -28.57 -11.50
CA ILE A 170 30.25 -28.76 -10.20
C ILE A 170 31.79 -28.76 -10.28
N GLY A 171 32.34 -28.35 -11.42
CA GLY A 171 33.78 -28.26 -11.63
C GLY A 171 34.43 -29.57 -12.04
N THR A 172 35.55 -29.92 -11.40
CA THR A 172 36.37 -31.07 -11.78
C THR A 172 36.22 -32.22 -10.78
N VAL A 173 36.05 -33.44 -11.28
CA VAL A 173 36.09 -34.67 -10.47
C VAL A 173 37.27 -35.53 -10.91
N VAL A 174 38.22 -35.76 -10.00
CA VAL A 174 39.38 -36.61 -10.29
C VAL A 174 38.99 -38.10 -10.37
N SER A 175 39.86 -38.87 -11.01
CA SER A 175 39.70 -40.33 -11.19
C SER A 175 39.61 -41.08 -9.85
N GLY A 176 38.74 -42.09 -9.80
CA GLY A 176 38.67 -43.05 -8.70
C GLY A 176 38.01 -42.53 -7.42
N LYS A 177 37.35 -41.37 -7.48
CA LYS A 177 36.67 -40.74 -6.34
C LYS A 177 35.17 -40.88 -6.45
N THR A 178 34.56 -41.28 -5.34
CA THR A 178 33.11 -41.38 -5.22
C THR A 178 32.52 -40.05 -4.78
N ILE A 179 31.59 -39.53 -5.57
CA ILE A 179 30.82 -38.33 -5.24
C ILE A 179 29.38 -38.75 -4.96
N SER A 180 28.82 -38.28 -3.86
CA SER A 180 27.43 -38.48 -3.49
C SER A 180 26.58 -37.28 -3.84
N VAL A 181 25.31 -37.51 -4.18
CA VAL A 181 24.32 -36.46 -4.46
C VAL A 181 23.09 -36.74 -3.59
N LEU A 182 22.63 -35.73 -2.86
CA LEU A 182 21.47 -35.79 -1.99
C LEU A 182 20.50 -34.67 -2.32
N PHE A 183 19.20 -34.97 -2.34
CA PHE A 183 18.14 -33.98 -2.40
C PHE A 183 16.83 -34.54 -1.86
N GLU A 184 15.89 -33.66 -1.55
CA GLU A 184 14.58 -33.99 -1.01
C GLU A 184 13.47 -33.45 -1.92
N GLY A 185 12.27 -34.01 -1.76
CA GLY A 185 11.04 -33.47 -2.31
C GLY A 185 9.86 -33.67 -1.37
N TYR A 186 8.77 -32.98 -1.64
CA TYR A 186 7.52 -33.09 -0.89
C TYR A 186 6.39 -33.59 -1.78
N VAL A 187 5.58 -34.50 -1.25
CA VAL A 187 4.35 -34.90 -1.92
C VAL A 187 3.28 -33.85 -1.66
N VAL A 188 2.90 -33.14 -2.71
CA VAL A 188 1.90 -32.09 -2.70
C VAL A 188 0.69 -32.51 -3.53
N ALA A 189 -0.44 -31.84 -3.33
CA ALA A 189 -1.61 -32.04 -4.17
C ALA A 189 -1.43 -31.32 -5.51
N GLU A 190 -1.95 -31.92 -6.58
CA GLU A 190 -2.21 -31.23 -7.83
C GLU A 190 -3.34 -30.22 -7.62
N GLY A 191 -3.16 -29.04 -8.20
CA GLY A 191 -4.11 -27.94 -8.14
C GLY A 191 -3.61 -26.78 -8.98
N ASP A 192 -4.56 -25.95 -9.42
CA ASP A 192 -4.21 -24.69 -10.07
C ASP A 192 -3.71 -23.71 -9.00
N PRO A 193 -2.67 -22.91 -9.30
CA PRO A 193 -2.21 -21.88 -8.37
C PRO A 193 -3.34 -20.87 -8.09
N ASP A 194 -3.31 -20.25 -6.92
CA ASP A 194 -4.37 -19.32 -6.48
C ASP A 194 -3.75 -18.14 -5.73
N LEU A 195 -3.87 -16.94 -6.30
CA LEU A 195 -3.36 -15.73 -5.67
C LEU A 195 -4.25 -15.28 -4.50
N ALA A 196 -3.58 -14.86 -3.43
CA ALA A 196 -4.18 -14.10 -2.35
C ALA A 196 -3.34 -12.86 -2.06
N VAL A 197 -4.00 -11.80 -1.61
CA VAL A 197 -3.35 -10.57 -1.15
C VAL A 197 -3.88 -10.14 0.21
N SER A 198 -3.02 -9.52 1.02
CA SER A 198 -3.43 -8.83 2.24
C SER A 198 -2.80 -7.44 2.29
N LEU A 199 -3.62 -6.40 2.39
CA LEU A 199 -3.20 -5.01 2.48
C LEU A 199 -3.52 -4.46 3.88
N LYS A 200 -2.50 -3.91 4.55
CA LYS A 200 -2.64 -3.28 5.87
C LYS A 200 -2.00 -1.91 5.85
N SER A 201 -2.64 -0.94 6.49
CA SER A 201 -2.02 0.34 6.84
C SER A 201 -1.47 0.29 8.27
N ASP A 202 -0.38 1.01 8.51
CA ASP A 202 0.18 1.21 9.86
C ASP A 202 -0.74 2.05 10.76
N LYS A 203 -1.65 2.83 10.13
CA LYS A 203 -2.58 3.74 10.78
C LYS A 203 -4.01 3.51 10.29
N THR A 204 -4.97 3.61 11.20
CA THR A 204 -6.41 3.66 10.89
C THR A 204 -6.94 5.10 10.85
N SER A 205 -6.19 6.06 11.39
CA SER A 205 -6.45 7.50 11.25
C SER A 205 -5.17 8.33 11.13
N ALA A 206 -5.23 9.45 10.41
CA ALA A 206 -4.10 10.35 10.22
C ALA A 206 -4.55 11.78 9.86
N GLY A 207 -3.95 12.79 10.49
CA GLY A 207 -4.13 14.21 10.13
C GLY A 207 -3.21 14.69 9.02
N ASP A 208 -3.37 15.95 8.61
CA ASP A 208 -2.61 16.59 7.52
C ASP A 208 -1.09 16.45 7.66
N GLY A 209 -0.41 16.29 6.53
CA GLY A 209 1.05 16.16 6.45
C GLY A 209 1.61 14.81 6.92
N ASN A 210 0.83 13.99 7.64
CA ASN A 210 1.26 12.68 8.09
C ASN A 210 1.49 11.72 6.91
N THR A 211 2.48 10.84 7.06
CA THR A 211 2.68 9.69 6.18
C THR A 211 1.97 8.46 6.76
N VAL A 212 1.27 7.72 5.91
CA VAL A 212 0.68 6.40 6.18
C VAL A 212 1.51 5.38 5.41
N SER A 213 2.01 4.38 6.12
CA SER A 213 2.81 3.31 5.55
C SER A 213 1.92 2.08 5.33
N TYR A 214 1.98 1.49 4.15
CA TYR A 214 1.23 0.29 3.80
C TYR A 214 2.16 -0.92 3.71
N SER A 215 1.65 -2.06 4.15
CA SER A 215 2.27 -3.38 3.98
C SER A 215 1.31 -4.27 3.20
N LEU A 216 1.81 -4.80 2.09
CA LEU A 216 1.10 -5.69 1.19
C LEU A 216 1.80 -7.05 1.18
N GLU A 217 1.04 -8.11 1.37
CA GLU A 217 1.47 -9.50 1.19
C GLU A 217 0.84 -10.03 -0.10
N ILE A 218 1.64 -10.65 -0.98
CA ILE A 218 1.17 -11.39 -2.15
C ILE A 218 1.61 -12.85 -2.02
N HIS A 219 0.68 -13.78 -2.12
CA HIS A 219 0.90 -15.20 -1.85
C HIS A 219 0.19 -16.06 -2.89
N ASN A 220 0.89 -17.04 -3.45
CA ASN A 220 0.24 -18.18 -4.08
C ASN A 220 -0.12 -19.19 -2.98
N THR A 221 -1.40 -19.40 -2.72
CA THR A 221 -1.84 -20.15 -1.54
C THR A 221 -1.76 -21.67 -1.70
N VAL A 222 -1.56 -22.16 -2.93
CA VAL A 222 -1.61 -23.59 -3.24
C VAL A 222 -0.21 -24.19 -3.22
N VAL A 223 0.11 -24.90 -2.13
CA VAL A 223 1.45 -25.43 -1.88
C VAL A 223 2.00 -26.25 -3.04
N GLY A 224 3.23 -25.92 -3.45
CA GLY A 224 3.95 -26.63 -4.50
C GLY A 224 3.51 -26.28 -5.91
N THR A 225 2.68 -25.24 -6.11
CA THR A 225 2.33 -24.67 -7.44
C THR A 225 3.10 -23.39 -7.74
N GLU A 226 2.98 -22.90 -8.98
CA GLU A 226 3.74 -21.76 -9.49
C GLU A 226 2.79 -20.72 -10.08
N ALA A 227 2.70 -19.54 -9.46
CA ALA A 227 2.00 -18.41 -10.06
C ALA A 227 2.99 -17.59 -10.91
N THR A 228 2.68 -17.37 -12.19
CA THR A 228 3.56 -16.70 -13.15
C THR A 228 2.98 -15.35 -13.59
N GLY A 229 3.83 -14.45 -14.05
CA GLY A 229 3.41 -13.13 -14.55
C GLY A 229 2.74 -12.26 -13.48
N VAL A 230 3.07 -12.45 -12.21
CA VAL A 230 2.41 -11.75 -11.09
C VAL A 230 2.66 -10.25 -11.18
N LYS A 231 1.57 -9.48 -11.27
CA LYS A 231 1.57 -8.02 -11.25
C LYS A 231 0.61 -7.51 -10.20
N PHE A 232 0.85 -6.32 -9.69
CA PHE A 232 -0.10 -5.66 -8.80
C PHE A 232 -0.24 -4.18 -9.12
N LYS A 233 -1.42 -3.62 -8.89
CA LYS A 233 -1.70 -2.19 -9.01
C LYS A 233 -2.42 -1.69 -7.76
N LEU A 234 -2.27 -0.41 -7.48
CA LEU A 234 -2.99 0.28 -6.42
C LEU A 234 -4.07 1.18 -7.01
N ALA A 235 -5.17 1.34 -6.29
CA ALA A 235 -6.10 2.43 -6.49
C ALA A 235 -6.16 3.28 -5.21
N ILE A 236 -5.77 4.53 -5.33
CA ILE A 236 -5.87 5.54 -4.27
C ILE A 236 -6.85 6.60 -4.77
N PRO A 237 -8.01 6.79 -4.10
CA PRO A 237 -8.95 7.86 -4.45
C PRO A 237 -8.29 9.23 -4.45
N ASP A 238 -8.51 10.01 -5.52
CA ASP A 238 -7.98 11.37 -5.65
C ASP A 238 -8.94 12.46 -5.14
N ALA A 239 -10.16 12.07 -4.76
CA ALA A 239 -11.16 12.97 -4.21
C ALA A 239 -10.86 13.31 -2.75
N PHE A 240 -11.14 14.56 -2.37
CA PHE A 240 -11.12 14.98 -0.97
C PHE A 240 -12.33 14.41 -0.21
N ALA A 241 -12.08 13.84 0.96
CA ALA A 241 -13.08 13.22 1.82
C ALA A 241 -12.60 13.17 3.29
N GLN A 242 -13.45 12.70 4.21
CA GLN A 242 -13.09 12.41 5.61
C GLN A 242 -12.40 11.04 5.77
N SER A 243 -12.36 10.23 4.73
CA SER A 243 -11.63 8.96 4.70
C SER A 243 -11.24 8.59 3.28
N SER A 244 -10.23 7.73 3.14
CA SER A 244 -9.82 7.16 1.86
C SER A 244 -9.60 5.67 2.00
N THR A 245 -10.14 4.89 1.06
CA THR A 245 -9.92 3.45 0.94
C THR A 245 -8.93 3.18 -0.19
N THR A 246 -7.72 2.80 0.19
CA THR A 246 -6.72 2.31 -0.77
C THR A 246 -6.99 0.84 -1.05
N SER A 247 -7.10 0.47 -2.32
CA SER A 247 -7.21 -0.94 -2.71
C SER A 247 -6.02 -1.40 -3.53
N VAL A 248 -5.76 -2.69 -3.47
CA VAL A 248 -4.78 -3.38 -4.31
C VAL A 248 -5.51 -4.41 -5.18
N THR A 249 -5.02 -4.60 -6.39
CA THR A 249 -5.38 -5.74 -7.24
C THR A 249 -4.09 -6.40 -7.69
N ALA A 250 -3.89 -7.65 -7.33
CA ALA A 250 -2.87 -8.51 -7.91
C ALA A 250 -3.50 -9.40 -8.97
N VAL A 251 -2.77 -9.65 -10.05
CA VAL A 251 -3.17 -10.49 -11.18
C VAL A 251 -2.01 -11.42 -11.52
N SER A 252 -2.32 -12.52 -12.17
CA SER A 252 -1.33 -13.47 -12.68
C SER A 252 -1.78 -14.07 -14.00
N ASP A 253 -0.86 -14.71 -14.72
CA ASP A 253 -1.16 -15.36 -15.98
C ASP A 253 -1.94 -16.68 -15.78
N ASN A 254 -1.77 -17.35 -14.63
CA ASN A 254 -2.29 -18.70 -14.40
C ASN A 254 -2.90 -18.95 -13.01
N ALA A 255 -2.89 -17.97 -12.09
CA ALA A 255 -3.34 -18.12 -10.70
C ALA A 255 -4.50 -17.18 -10.32
N GLY A 256 -5.18 -16.63 -11.33
CA GLY A 256 -6.28 -15.69 -11.16
C GLY A 256 -5.87 -14.32 -10.63
N ASP A 257 -6.87 -13.59 -10.11
CA ASP A 257 -6.75 -12.24 -9.59
C ASP A 257 -7.19 -12.20 -8.12
N ALA A 258 -6.55 -11.33 -7.33
CA ALA A 258 -6.84 -11.16 -5.92
C ALA A 258 -6.88 -9.66 -5.56
N THR A 259 -7.80 -9.29 -4.67
CA THR A 259 -7.98 -7.90 -4.23
C THR A 259 -8.11 -7.80 -2.72
N ASP A 260 -7.56 -6.74 -2.14
CA ASP A 260 -7.80 -6.35 -0.75
C ASP A 260 -7.78 -4.82 -0.63
N SER A 261 -8.22 -4.28 0.52
CA SER A 261 -8.27 -2.85 0.74
C SER A 261 -8.05 -2.47 2.20
N ALA A 262 -7.49 -1.28 2.42
CA ALA A 262 -7.31 -0.67 3.73
C ALA A 262 -7.84 0.76 3.73
N THR A 263 -8.59 1.12 4.77
CA THR A 263 -9.22 2.43 4.91
C THR A 263 -8.56 3.24 6.02
N VAL A 264 -8.30 4.51 5.73
CA VAL A 264 -7.76 5.50 6.67
C VAL A 264 -8.76 6.64 6.81
N SER A 265 -9.13 6.97 8.04
CA SER A 265 -9.93 8.17 8.33
C SER A 265 -9.03 9.39 8.58
N PHE A 266 -9.47 10.56 8.15
CA PHE A 266 -8.77 11.81 8.37
C PHE A 266 -9.40 12.60 9.51
N ASP A 267 -8.71 13.62 10.01
CA ASP A 267 -9.26 14.61 10.94
C ASP A 267 -10.16 15.64 10.24
N LYS A 268 -9.89 15.93 8.96
CA LYS A 268 -10.63 16.89 8.13
C LYS A 268 -11.28 16.22 6.91
N ASP A 269 -12.48 16.65 6.53
CA ASP A 269 -13.30 16.13 5.41
C ASP A 269 -12.83 16.53 4.02
N HIS A 270 -11.85 17.41 3.95
CA HIS A 270 -11.22 17.90 2.72
C HIS A 270 -9.77 17.42 2.61
N SER A 271 -9.56 16.15 2.97
CA SER A 271 -8.25 15.48 2.94
C SER A 271 -8.23 14.33 1.94
N LYS A 272 -7.05 14.00 1.42
CA LYS A 272 -6.84 12.83 0.57
C LYS A 272 -5.47 12.20 0.81
N LEU A 273 -5.30 10.97 0.34
CA LEU A 273 -4.00 10.30 0.28
C LEU A 273 -3.34 10.58 -1.07
N VAL A 274 -2.05 10.91 -1.03
CA VAL A 274 -1.21 11.07 -2.21
C VAL A 274 -0.05 10.10 -2.11
N TYR A 275 0.09 9.20 -3.08
CA TYR A 275 1.22 8.28 -3.15
C TYR A 275 2.56 9.02 -3.05
N VAL A 276 3.53 8.47 -2.32
CA VAL A 276 4.89 9.02 -2.23
C VAL A 276 5.78 8.35 -3.28
N PRO A 277 6.17 9.02 -4.38
CA PRO A 277 7.01 8.43 -5.40
C PRO A 277 8.36 7.97 -4.85
N GLY A 278 8.82 6.80 -5.29
CA GLY A 278 10.06 6.16 -4.87
C GLY A 278 9.94 5.36 -3.57
N SER A 279 8.78 5.36 -2.90
CA SER A 279 8.58 4.63 -1.64
C SER A 279 8.34 3.13 -1.84
N LEU A 280 8.13 2.65 -3.07
CA LEU A 280 7.76 1.26 -3.33
C LEU A 280 8.96 0.32 -3.12
N LYS A 281 8.86 -0.56 -2.12
CA LYS A 281 9.90 -1.51 -1.73
C LYS A 281 9.37 -2.93 -1.70
N ILE A 282 10.24 -3.89 -2.01
CA ILE A 282 9.97 -5.32 -1.89
C ILE A 282 10.99 -5.98 -0.97
N SER A 283 10.48 -6.89 -0.13
CA SER A 283 11.24 -7.85 0.64
C SER A 283 10.72 -9.25 0.31
N TRP A 284 11.56 -10.11 -0.26
CA TRP A 284 11.13 -11.41 -0.79
C TRP A 284 12.26 -12.43 -0.70
N ASP A 285 11.96 -13.57 -0.10
CA ASP A 285 12.73 -14.81 -0.12
C ASP A 285 12.13 -15.67 -1.25
N GLN A 286 12.76 -15.65 -2.40
CA GLN A 286 12.17 -16.15 -3.63
C GLN A 286 12.43 -17.64 -3.82
N ASP A 287 13.55 -18.16 -3.34
CA ASP A 287 13.89 -19.57 -3.38
C ASP A 287 13.54 -20.32 -2.07
N GLY A 288 13.05 -19.61 -1.06
CA GLY A 288 12.57 -20.17 0.19
C GLY A 288 13.70 -20.69 1.08
N ASP A 289 14.95 -20.27 0.86
CA ASP A 289 16.11 -20.76 1.60
C ASP A 289 16.23 -20.19 3.02
N GLY A 290 15.37 -19.22 3.36
CA GLY A 290 15.37 -18.47 4.61
C GLY A 290 16.14 -17.15 4.54
N THR A 291 16.70 -16.81 3.38
CA THR A 291 17.44 -15.58 3.08
C THR A 291 16.67 -14.77 2.05
N GLN A 292 16.52 -13.47 2.31
CA GLN A 292 15.86 -12.60 1.35
C GLN A 292 16.77 -12.27 0.16
N ASP A 293 16.41 -12.74 -1.03
CA ASP A 293 16.99 -12.31 -2.30
C ASP A 293 16.78 -10.81 -2.54
N TYR A 294 15.59 -10.34 -2.18
CA TYR A 294 15.21 -8.94 -2.21
C TYR A 294 15.03 -8.47 -0.79
N LYS A 295 15.87 -7.53 -0.35
CA LYS A 295 15.79 -6.97 1.00
C LYS A 295 15.54 -5.47 0.93
N GLU A 296 14.28 -5.06 1.15
CA GLU A 296 13.82 -3.67 1.01
C GLU A 296 14.31 -3.01 -0.30
N SER A 297 14.30 -3.80 -1.37
CA SER A 297 14.77 -3.39 -2.70
C SER A 297 13.74 -2.49 -3.38
N SER A 298 14.18 -1.47 -4.11
CA SER A 298 13.26 -0.60 -4.86
C SER A 298 12.62 -1.33 -6.04
N LEU A 299 11.32 -1.14 -6.21
CA LEU A 299 10.62 -1.46 -7.45
C LEU A 299 10.41 -0.19 -8.28
N ASN A 300 10.27 -0.35 -9.60
CA ASN A 300 9.82 0.73 -10.47
C ASN A 300 8.31 0.94 -10.25
N ASP A 301 7.94 2.13 -9.78
CA ASP A 301 6.58 2.51 -9.39
C ASP A 301 5.83 3.29 -10.48
N SER A 302 6.42 3.51 -11.66
CA SER A 302 5.86 4.39 -12.70
C SER A 302 4.45 4.02 -13.15
N ASN A 303 4.11 2.73 -13.08
CA ASN A 303 2.82 2.18 -13.49
C ASN A 303 1.95 1.70 -12.32
N LEU A 304 2.34 1.97 -11.07
CA LEU A 304 1.68 1.46 -9.87
C LEU A 304 0.19 1.83 -9.78
N LEU A 305 -0.16 3.05 -10.17
CA LEU A 305 -1.54 3.54 -10.22
C LEU A 305 -2.22 3.33 -11.58
N GLY A 306 -1.55 2.66 -12.51
CA GLY A 306 -2.01 2.45 -13.89
C GLY A 306 -2.10 0.97 -14.25
N SER A 307 -1.20 0.51 -15.14
CA SER A 307 -1.18 -0.88 -15.63
C SER A 307 -0.64 -1.90 -14.62
N GLY A 308 -0.12 -1.44 -13.47
CA GLY A 308 0.50 -2.27 -12.45
C GLY A 308 2.01 -2.41 -12.59
N VAL A 309 2.61 -2.96 -11.54
CA VAL A 309 4.03 -3.25 -11.37
C VAL A 309 4.19 -4.76 -11.29
N GLU A 310 5.13 -5.31 -12.07
CA GLU A 310 5.48 -6.74 -12.03
C GLU A 310 6.42 -7.01 -10.86
N LEU A 311 6.33 -8.21 -10.27
CA LEU A 311 7.38 -8.67 -9.36
C LEU A 311 8.72 -8.78 -10.11
N PRO A 312 9.88 -8.56 -9.45
CA PRO A 312 11.17 -8.54 -10.12
C PRO A 312 11.56 -9.84 -10.85
N SER A 313 11.99 -9.69 -12.11
CA SER A 313 12.53 -10.72 -13.02
C SER A 313 11.52 -11.83 -13.39
N ASN A 314 11.77 -12.61 -14.45
CA ASN A 314 10.94 -13.71 -14.99
C ASN A 314 10.52 -14.79 -13.96
N LYS A 315 9.69 -14.46 -12.96
CA LYS A 315 9.68 -15.18 -11.69
C LYS A 315 8.30 -15.66 -11.29
N ILE A 316 8.35 -16.95 -11.02
CA ILE A 316 7.37 -17.79 -10.38
C ILE A 316 7.25 -17.36 -8.92
N LEU A 317 6.02 -17.18 -8.45
CA LEU A 317 5.67 -17.14 -7.04
C LEU A 317 5.26 -18.55 -6.63
N PHE A 318 6.17 -19.25 -5.96
CA PHE A 318 5.90 -20.59 -5.46
C PHE A 318 4.83 -20.58 -4.38
N GLY A 319 4.04 -21.64 -4.34
CA GLY A 319 3.04 -21.81 -3.31
C GLY A 319 3.64 -22.34 -2.02
N CYS A 320 3.64 -21.50 -0.97
CA CYS A 320 3.86 -21.80 0.45
C CYS A 320 4.08 -20.45 1.17
N TYR A 321 3.95 -20.44 2.50
CA TYR A 321 4.18 -19.26 3.33
C TYR A 321 5.62 -18.71 3.25
N GLU A 322 6.62 -19.55 2.96
CA GLU A 322 8.02 -19.11 2.88
C GLU A 322 8.31 -18.23 1.65
N TYR A 323 7.48 -18.31 0.61
CA TYR A 323 7.66 -17.57 -0.64
C TYR A 323 6.85 -16.28 -0.72
N ILE A 324 6.22 -15.83 0.37
CA ILE A 324 5.39 -14.61 0.36
C ILE A 324 6.23 -13.40 -0.04
N ALA A 325 5.75 -12.65 -1.04
CA ALA A 325 6.33 -11.36 -1.40
C ALA A 325 5.75 -10.27 -0.50
N TYR A 326 6.61 -9.58 0.25
CA TYR A 326 6.24 -8.47 1.10
C TYR A 326 6.56 -7.15 0.40
N ILE A 327 5.56 -6.32 0.20
CA ILE A 327 5.68 -5.02 -0.46
C ILE A 327 5.33 -3.92 0.55
N LYS A 328 6.10 -2.83 0.52
CA LYS A 328 5.84 -1.63 1.32
C LYS A 328 5.76 -0.41 0.43
N PHE A 329 4.89 0.52 0.79
CA PHE A 329 4.82 1.82 0.16
C PHE A 329 4.16 2.84 1.07
N ASP A 330 4.38 4.13 0.78
CA ASP A 330 3.92 5.23 1.60
C ASP A 330 2.93 6.09 0.82
N ALA A 331 1.96 6.66 1.53
CA ALA A 331 1.10 7.71 1.04
C ALA A 331 1.05 8.85 2.08
N LYS A 332 1.07 10.09 1.60
CA LYS A 332 0.99 11.29 2.43
C LYS A 332 -0.42 11.83 2.46
N VAL A 333 -0.92 12.15 3.66
CA VAL A 333 -2.16 12.90 3.82
C VAL A 333 -1.92 14.34 3.38
N THR A 334 -2.76 14.81 2.45
CA THR A 334 -2.77 16.19 2.01
C THR A 334 -4.17 16.74 2.19
N THR A 335 -4.27 17.82 2.95
CA THR A 335 -5.50 18.58 3.13
C THR A 335 -5.51 19.78 2.19
N GLN A 336 -6.67 20.06 1.58
CA GLN A 336 -6.84 21.30 0.83
C GLN A 336 -7.04 22.46 1.81
N ASP A 337 -6.17 23.48 1.78
CA ASP A 337 -6.45 24.72 2.51
C ASP A 337 -7.73 25.36 1.94
N GLN A 338 -8.79 25.38 2.76
CA GLN A 338 -10.07 26.04 2.43
C GLN A 338 -10.03 27.55 2.74
N GLY A 339 -8.89 28.09 3.21
CA GLY A 339 -8.78 29.44 3.74
C GLY A 339 -9.58 29.63 5.04
N GLU A 340 -9.84 30.87 5.44
CA GLU A 340 -10.61 31.21 6.65
C GLU A 340 -11.93 31.88 6.29
N ALA A 341 -12.96 31.70 7.13
CA ALA A 341 -14.19 32.48 7.03
C ALA A 341 -13.91 33.92 7.51
N GLU A 342 -14.48 34.91 6.82
CA GLU A 342 -14.32 36.32 7.18
C GLU A 342 -15.70 36.98 7.20
N PHE A 343 -16.16 37.36 8.39
CA PHE A 343 -17.53 37.80 8.57
C PHE A 343 -17.70 39.31 8.51
N TRP A 344 -18.87 39.75 8.07
CA TRP A 344 -19.34 41.13 8.21
C TRP A 344 -20.82 41.15 8.58
N ILE A 345 -21.24 42.24 9.23
CA ILE A 345 -22.63 42.50 9.60
C ILE A 345 -22.87 44.01 9.47
N ASP A 346 -23.98 44.37 8.86
CA ASP A 346 -24.49 45.74 8.77
C ASP A 346 -25.96 45.76 9.25
N LYS A 347 -26.26 46.70 10.11
CA LYS A 347 -27.57 46.95 10.68
C LYS A 347 -28.12 48.27 10.13
N PHE A 348 -29.43 48.28 9.90
CA PHE A 348 -30.14 49.45 9.41
C PHE A 348 -31.49 49.59 10.09
N LEU A 349 -31.92 50.84 10.29
CA LEU A 349 -33.24 51.20 10.80
C LEU A 349 -34.03 51.98 9.74
N SER A 350 -35.35 52.02 9.87
CA SER A 350 -36.24 52.91 9.13
C SER A 350 -37.53 53.20 9.90
N ASP A 351 -38.16 54.35 9.62
CA ASP A 351 -39.48 54.73 10.13
C ASP A 351 -40.65 54.18 9.29
N LYS A 352 -40.32 53.52 8.17
CA LYS A 352 -41.27 52.86 7.28
C LYS A 352 -40.63 51.59 6.69
N ASN A 353 -41.42 50.73 6.05
CA ASN A 353 -40.92 49.49 5.44
C ASN A 353 -40.15 49.72 4.12
N SER A 354 -39.24 50.70 4.08
CA SER A 354 -38.40 51.10 2.94
C SER A 354 -37.34 52.09 3.41
N GLU A 355 -36.34 52.44 2.59
CA GLU A 355 -35.35 53.49 2.89
C GLU A 355 -34.55 53.28 4.18
N TYR A 356 -34.07 52.05 4.39
CA TYR A 356 -33.22 51.69 5.52
C TYR A 356 -31.92 52.50 5.56
N LYS A 357 -31.55 53.01 6.74
CA LYS A 357 -30.35 53.83 6.99
C LYS A 357 -29.56 53.35 8.19
N ARG A 358 -28.26 53.68 8.20
CA ARG A 358 -27.34 53.41 9.32
C ARG A 358 -27.35 54.49 10.41
N ASP A 359 -28.17 55.52 10.25
CA ASP A 359 -28.38 56.54 11.26
C ASP A 359 -29.81 57.07 11.09
N LEU A 360 -30.60 56.95 12.16
CA LEU A 360 -31.95 57.51 12.22
C LEU A 360 -32.10 58.57 13.32
N SER A 361 -31.00 59.09 13.86
CA SER A 361 -30.99 60.11 14.92
C SER A 361 -31.65 61.44 14.52
N TYR A 362 -31.77 61.71 13.22
CA TYR A 362 -32.51 62.85 12.68
C TYR A 362 -34.04 62.68 12.80
N LYS A 363 -34.53 61.51 13.18
CA LYS A 363 -35.94 61.21 13.38
C LYS A 363 -36.16 60.86 14.84
N SER A 364 -37.18 61.48 15.43
CA SER A 364 -37.65 61.12 16.75
C SER A 364 -38.90 60.28 16.64
N PHE A 365 -38.93 59.17 17.36
CA PHE A 365 -40.07 58.28 17.48
C PHE A 365 -40.83 58.52 18.78
N MET A 366 -42.14 58.33 18.73
CA MET A 366 -43.05 58.48 19.86
C MET A 366 -43.54 57.12 20.35
N ALA A 367 -44.18 57.11 21.52
CA ALA A 367 -44.81 55.92 22.07
C ALA A 367 -45.75 55.27 21.05
N GLY A 368 -45.57 53.96 20.83
CA GLY A 368 -46.36 53.18 19.89
C GLY A 368 -45.89 53.23 18.43
N ASP A 369 -44.92 54.07 18.08
CA ASP A 369 -44.33 54.09 16.74
C ASP A 369 -43.64 52.76 16.42
N LYS A 370 -43.55 52.46 15.13
CA LYS A 370 -42.86 51.28 14.60
C LYS A 370 -41.51 51.67 14.03
N ILE A 371 -40.50 50.86 14.34
CA ILE A 371 -39.14 50.96 13.79
C ILE A 371 -38.90 49.68 13.01
N PHE A 372 -38.63 49.82 11.71
CA PHE A 372 -38.31 48.73 10.81
C PHE A 372 -36.81 48.49 10.88
N ILE A 373 -36.41 47.27 11.23
CA ILE A 373 -35.03 46.86 11.42
C ILE A 373 -34.68 45.90 10.29
N LYS A 374 -33.55 46.13 9.64
CA LYS A 374 -32.94 45.22 8.66
C LYS A 374 -31.50 44.95 9.06
N ILE A 375 -31.11 43.68 9.04
CA ILE A 375 -29.72 43.27 9.29
C ILE A 375 -29.27 42.45 8.10
N LYS A 376 -28.15 42.86 7.49
CA LYS A 376 -27.45 42.14 6.44
C LYS A 376 -26.15 41.61 7.01
N PHE A 377 -25.74 40.42 6.62
CA PHE A 377 -24.48 39.84 7.07
C PHE A 377 -23.96 38.88 6.02
N GLY A 378 -22.69 38.54 6.07
CA GLY A 378 -22.12 37.62 5.11
C GLY A 378 -20.76 37.09 5.50
N ASN A 379 -20.30 36.15 4.68
CA ASN A 379 -18.98 35.55 4.77
C ASN A 379 -18.22 35.90 3.49
N ARG A 380 -17.27 36.84 3.58
CA ARG A 380 -16.41 37.23 2.46
C ARG A 380 -15.08 36.46 2.43
N GLY A 381 -14.91 35.49 3.34
CA GLY A 381 -13.76 34.60 3.39
C GLY A 381 -13.81 33.50 2.34
N GLU A 382 -12.84 32.59 2.41
CA GLU A 382 -12.64 31.51 1.45
C GLU A 382 -13.24 30.16 1.91
N ALA A 383 -13.52 30.02 3.22
CA ALA A 383 -14.12 28.82 3.81
C ALA A 383 -15.60 29.02 4.13
N ASP A 384 -16.41 27.97 3.95
CA ASP A 384 -17.79 27.91 4.42
C ASP A 384 -17.87 27.98 5.95
N ALA A 385 -18.95 28.56 6.48
CA ALA A 385 -19.16 28.67 7.92
C ALA A 385 -20.49 28.02 8.35
N GLU A 386 -20.46 27.23 9.42
CA GLU A 386 -21.65 26.57 9.97
C GLU A 386 -22.09 27.17 11.30
N LYS A 387 -23.35 26.91 11.68
CA LYS A 387 -23.97 27.32 12.95
C LYS A 387 -23.88 28.83 13.18
N ILE A 388 -24.29 29.59 12.18
CA ILE A 388 -24.33 31.04 12.25
C ILE A 388 -25.60 31.49 12.96
N LYS A 389 -25.45 32.41 13.91
CA LYS A 389 -26.55 33.03 14.64
C LYS A 389 -26.37 34.54 14.66
N VAL A 390 -27.40 35.28 14.26
CA VAL A 390 -27.48 36.73 14.49
C VAL A 390 -28.42 37.00 15.65
N VAL A 391 -27.98 37.78 16.63
CA VAL A 391 -28.77 38.18 17.81
C VAL A 391 -28.90 39.68 17.83
N ASP A 392 -30.12 40.19 17.78
CA ASP A 392 -30.43 41.60 18.02
C ASP A 392 -30.91 41.80 19.45
N GLU A 393 -30.22 42.65 20.20
CA GLU A 393 -30.60 43.00 21.57
C GLU A 393 -31.45 44.27 21.55
N LEU A 394 -32.78 44.11 21.62
CA LEU A 394 -33.67 45.26 21.67
C LEU A 394 -33.51 45.97 23.03
N PRO A 395 -33.29 47.30 23.03
CA PRO A 395 -33.27 48.03 24.27
C PRO A 395 -34.63 48.02 25.00
N ASP A 396 -34.62 48.33 26.30
CA ASP A 396 -35.81 48.27 27.17
C ASP A 396 -37.00 49.13 26.74
N TYR A 397 -36.81 50.11 25.85
CA TYR A 397 -37.86 50.97 25.31
C TYR A 397 -38.44 50.44 23.99
N LEU A 398 -37.88 49.37 23.44
CA LEU A 398 -38.41 48.66 22.28
C LEU A 398 -38.94 47.28 22.68
N LYS A 399 -39.94 46.81 21.95
CA LYS A 399 -40.37 45.41 21.98
C LYS A 399 -40.57 44.92 20.55
N PHE A 400 -40.36 43.62 20.34
CA PHE A 400 -40.72 42.99 19.08
C PHE A 400 -42.22 43.15 18.78
N ASP A 401 -42.56 43.48 17.55
CA ASP A 401 -43.94 43.61 17.05
C ASP A 401 -44.27 42.49 16.05
N SER A 402 -43.43 42.33 15.02
CA SER A 402 -43.61 41.31 13.97
C SER A 402 -42.35 41.18 13.12
N GLY A 403 -42.24 40.11 12.32
CA GLY A 403 -41.16 39.93 11.36
C GLY A 403 -40.45 38.59 11.48
N GLU A 404 -39.25 38.52 10.93
CA GLU A 404 -38.39 37.34 10.97
C GLU A 404 -37.62 37.23 12.29
N GLY A 405 -37.11 36.02 12.57
CA GLY A 405 -36.37 35.70 13.78
C GLY A 405 -37.26 35.19 14.92
N ASP A 406 -36.62 34.51 15.87
CA ASP A 406 -37.22 34.01 17.10
C ASP A 406 -37.06 35.04 18.21
N TYR A 407 -38.16 35.46 18.83
CA TYR A 407 -38.17 36.51 19.85
C TYR A 407 -38.23 35.92 21.26
N ASP A 408 -37.17 36.15 22.03
CA ASP A 408 -37.15 35.87 23.47
C ASP A 408 -37.64 37.11 24.23
N LYS A 409 -38.83 36.99 24.84
CA LYS A 409 -39.44 38.09 25.60
C LYS A 409 -38.73 38.41 26.91
N ASP A 410 -38.06 37.43 27.52
CA ASP A 410 -37.43 37.57 28.83
C ASP A 410 -36.04 38.20 28.69
N ALA A 411 -35.33 37.88 27.61
CA ALA A 411 -34.08 38.53 27.23
C ALA A 411 -34.27 39.81 26.37
N ASN A 412 -35.47 40.01 25.81
CA ASN A 412 -35.79 41.07 24.84
C ASN A 412 -34.90 41.02 23.59
N THR A 413 -34.65 39.82 23.05
CA THR A 413 -33.74 39.62 21.91
C THR A 413 -34.45 38.95 20.73
N VAL A 414 -34.04 39.28 19.50
CA VAL A 414 -34.49 38.61 18.27
C VAL A 414 -33.34 37.83 17.67
N THR A 415 -33.54 36.54 17.44
CA THR A 415 -32.50 35.61 16.98
C THR A 415 -32.80 35.06 15.58
N TYR A 416 -31.85 35.13 14.66
CA TYR A 416 -31.93 34.53 13.33
C TYR A 416 -30.80 33.50 13.15
N GLU A 417 -31.14 32.26 12.77
CA GLU A 417 -30.19 31.16 12.64
C GLU A 417 -30.01 30.73 11.18
N VAL A 418 -28.75 30.60 10.74
CA VAL A 418 -28.37 30.10 9.42
C VAL A 418 -27.47 28.88 9.61
N LYS A 419 -27.91 27.74 9.07
CA LYS A 419 -27.19 26.46 9.26
C LYS A 419 -25.81 26.48 8.61
N ASN A 420 -25.71 27.00 7.38
CA ASN A 420 -24.47 27.07 6.60
C ASN A 420 -24.48 28.36 5.77
N LEU A 421 -23.48 29.21 5.99
CA LEU A 421 -23.21 30.45 5.27
C LEU A 421 -21.96 30.24 4.42
N LYS A 422 -22.16 30.03 3.12
CA LYS A 422 -21.09 29.68 2.18
C LYS A 422 -20.07 30.80 2.01
N ALA A 423 -18.85 30.44 1.63
CA ALA A 423 -17.83 31.39 1.21
C ALA A 423 -18.34 32.32 0.09
N GLY A 424 -18.09 33.63 0.26
CA GLY A 424 -18.55 34.68 -0.65
C GLY A 424 -20.05 34.97 -0.66
N SER A 425 -20.84 34.36 0.24
CA SER A 425 -22.29 34.56 0.31
C SER A 425 -22.72 35.54 1.40
N GLU A 426 -23.90 36.13 1.22
CA GLU A 426 -24.56 37.02 2.16
C GLU A 426 -26.00 36.57 2.41
N ASP A 427 -26.54 36.97 3.56
CA ASP A 427 -27.93 36.75 3.94
C ASP A 427 -28.47 38.01 4.66
N GLU A 428 -29.79 38.16 4.71
CA GLU A 428 -30.44 39.28 5.39
C GLU A 428 -31.76 38.87 6.05
N PHE A 429 -32.09 39.50 7.17
CA PHE A 429 -33.43 39.37 7.75
C PHE A 429 -33.94 40.73 8.25
N SER A 430 -35.27 40.84 8.32
CA SER A 430 -35.95 42.07 8.73
C SER A 430 -37.07 41.81 9.73
N PHE A 431 -37.19 42.70 10.70
CA PHE A 431 -38.28 42.67 11.67
C PHE A 431 -38.67 44.06 12.12
N VAL A 432 -39.77 44.15 12.85
CA VAL A 432 -40.37 45.39 13.31
C VAL A 432 -40.35 45.43 14.82
N ALA A 433 -39.75 46.48 15.37
CA ALA A 433 -39.85 46.82 16.77
C ALA A 433 -40.89 47.93 16.98
N LYS A 434 -41.54 47.93 18.13
CA LYS A 434 -42.49 48.96 18.56
C LYS A 434 -41.96 49.69 19.79
N VAL A 435 -42.05 51.02 19.78
CA VAL A 435 -41.70 51.86 20.92
C VAL A 435 -42.73 51.65 22.04
N ARG A 436 -42.25 51.37 23.25
CA ARG A 436 -43.09 51.18 24.45
C ARG A 436 -43.65 52.53 24.94
N ASP A 437 -44.66 52.47 25.80
CA ASP A 437 -45.33 53.68 26.32
C ASP A 437 -44.49 54.46 27.33
N SER A 438 -43.43 53.86 27.86
CA SER A 438 -42.54 54.44 28.85
C SER A 438 -41.11 54.45 28.35
N PHE A 439 -40.57 55.64 28.11
CA PHE A 439 -39.16 55.90 27.81
C PHE A 439 -38.78 57.28 28.33
N VAL A 440 -37.49 57.60 28.32
CA VAL A 440 -37.00 58.96 28.58
C VAL A 440 -36.61 59.56 27.24
N ASP A 441 -36.91 60.85 27.03
CA ASP A 441 -36.49 61.53 25.80
C ASP A 441 -34.96 61.44 25.66
N GLY A 442 -34.49 60.99 24.50
CA GLY A 442 -33.07 60.69 24.32
C GLY A 442 -32.76 60.00 23.00
N CYS A 443 -31.47 59.82 22.74
CA CYS A 443 -30.97 59.00 21.64
C CYS A 443 -30.31 57.75 22.18
N TYR A 444 -30.42 56.69 21.40
CA TYR A 444 -30.38 55.33 21.86
C TYR A 444 -29.80 54.45 20.75
N THR A 445 -29.10 53.40 21.16
CA THR A 445 -28.42 52.49 20.24
C THR A 445 -29.11 51.13 20.27
N ASN A 446 -29.45 50.60 19.10
CA ASN A 446 -29.83 49.21 18.94
C ASN A 446 -28.66 48.40 18.40
N LYS A 447 -28.40 47.21 18.94
CA LYS A 447 -27.19 46.42 18.66
C LYS A 447 -27.52 45.03 18.12
N ALA A 448 -26.79 44.62 17.08
CA ALA A 448 -26.80 43.27 16.55
C ALA A 448 -25.41 42.61 16.70
N GLU A 449 -25.39 41.33 17.03
CA GLU A 449 -24.19 40.48 17.09
C GLU A 449 -24.32 39.29 16.15
N LEU A 450 -23.27 39.02 15.38
CA LEU A 450 -23.10 37.81 14.59
C LEU A 450 -22.22 36.83 15.38
N LYS A 451 -22.70 35.60 15.54
CA LYS A 451 -22.05 34.52 16.29
C LYS A 451 -21.82 33.28 15.44
N GLN A 452 -20.67 32.66 15.58
CA GLN A 452 -20.34 31.35 15.02
C GLN A 452 -20.03 30.40 16.18
N ASP A 453 -20.74 29.26 16.24
CA ASP A 453 -20.61 28.27 17.33
C ASP A 453 -20.71 28.88 18.75
N GLY A 454 -21.47 29.98 18.87
CA GLY A 454 -21.68 30.71 20.13
C GLY A 454 -20.69 31.85 20.40
N GLU A 455 -19.59 31.96 19.65
CA GLU A 455 -18.61 33.04 19.81
C GLU A 455 -18.96 34.25 18.91
N GLN A 456 -18.79 35.46 19.43
CA GLN A 456 -19.05 36.69 18.66
C GLN A 456 -17.96 36.91 17.61
N VAL A 457 -18.34 36.84 16.34
CA VAL A 457 -17.45 37.04 15.18
C VAL A 457 -17.71 38.36 14.45
N GLY A 458 -18.82 39.03 14.75
CA GLY A 458 -19.14 40.36 14.23
C GLY A 458 -20.16 41.09 15.10
N LYS A 459 -20.21 42.41 14.99
CA LYS A 459 -21.26 43.24 15.61
C LYS A 459 -21.49 44.52 14.82
N ASP A 460 -22.70 45.04 14.87
CA ASP A 460 -23.03 46.37 14.35
C ASP A 460 -24.10 47.07 15.19
N GLU A 461 -24.08 48.40 15.18
CA GLU A 461 -24.86 49.26 16.07
C GLU A 461 -25.48 50.41 15.27
N VAL A 462 -26.74 50.75 15.56
CA VAL A 462 -27.42 51.90 14.92
C VAL A 462 -28.18 52.73 15.92
N ASP A 463 -28.03 54.05 15.79
CA ASP A 463 -28.67 55.03 16.66
C ASP A 463 -30.04 55.51 16.14
N PHE A 464 -30.93 55.78 17.10
CA PHE A 464 -32.23 56.41 16.89
C PHE A 464 -32.61 57.27 18.10
N CYS A 465 -33.60 58.15 17.96
CA CYS A 465 -34.03 59.01 19.07
C CYS A 465 -35.52 58.83 19.39
N LEU A 466 -35.87 59.00 20.65
CA LEU A 466 -37.24 58.98 21.17
C LEU A 466 -37.59 60.34 21.80
N GLY A 467 -38.83 60.79 21.60
CA GLY A 467 -39.42 61.97 22.28
C GLY A 467 -38.81 63.35 21.99
N LYS A 468 -37.62 63.41 21.39
CA LYS A 468 -36.93 64.66 21.02
C LYS A 468 -37.70 65.44 19.95
N GLU A 469 -37.93 66.74 20.14
CA GLU A 469 -38.26 67.62 19.01
C GLU A 469 -37.00 67.78 18.15
N VAL A 470 -36.98 67.14 16.98
CA VAL A 470 -35.87 67.33 16.04
C VAL A 470 -36.09 68.66 15.32
N THR A 471 -35.42 69.72 15.79
CA THR A 471 -35.32 70.96 15.02
C THR A 471 -34.49 70.70 13.77
N LYS A 472 -35.12 70.80 12.60
CA LYS A 472 -34.45 70.73 11.31
C LYS A 472 -33.65 72.02 11.12
N GLU A 473 -32.44 72.10 11.66
CA GLU A 473 -31.51 73.14 11.19
C GLU A 473 -31.15 72.83 9.74
N LEU A 474 -31.72 73.63 8.83
CA LEU A 474 -31.28 73.67 7.44
C LEU A 474 -29.79 74.08 7.44
N PRO A 475 -28.91 73.43 6.65
CA PRO A 475 -27.57 73.96 6.49
C PRO A 475 -27.68 75.41 5.99
N GLU A 476 -26.91 76.32 6.59
CA GLU A 476 -26.78 77.68 6.06
C GLU A 476 -26.36 77.58 4.59
N THR A 477 -27.27 77.93 3.68
CA THR A 477 -26.90 78.16 2.28
C THR A 477 -26.23 79.52 2.21
N GLY A 478 -24.94 79.52 2.56
CA GLY A 478 -24.07 80.68 2.39
C GLY A 478 -23.92 81.00 0.90
N ALA A 479 -24.80 81.86 0.39
CA ALA A 479 -24.49 82.69 -0.76
C ALA A 479 -23.35 83.63 -0.35
N ASN A 480 -22.09 83.25 -0.65
CA ASN A 480 -20.96 84.14 -0.93
C ASN A 480 -19.72 83.33 -1.36
N SER A 481 -19.71 82.89 -2.62
CA SER A 481 -18.53 83.11 -3.47
C SER A 481 -18.97 83.09 -4.92
N ARG A 482 -18.64 84.17 -5.63
CA ARG A 482 -18.62 84.16 -7.09
C ARG A 482 -17.60 83.09 -7.46
N ASP A 483 -18.06 81.97 -8.02
CA ASP A 483 -17.52 81.41 -9.25
C ASP A 483 -18.36 80.20 -9.72
N GLY A 484 -18.89 80.35 -10.93
CA GLY A 484 -18.96 79.28 -11.93
C GLY A 484 -19.77 78.02 -11.62
N PHE A 485 -21.04 78.03 -12.02
CA PHE A 485 -21.78 76.85 -12.46
C PHE A 485 -20.96 76.01 -13.47
N LEU A 486 -20.93 74.68 -13.31
CA LEU A 486 -21.56 73.74 -14.26
C LEU A 486 -21.59 72.31 -13.70
N VAL A 487 -22.79 71.75 -13.77
CA VAL A 487 -23.19 70.38 -13.40
C VAL A 487 -22.91 69.43 -14.57
N SER A 488 -22.36 68.24 -14.31
CA SER A 488 -23.00 66.95 -14.62
C SER A 488 -22.04 65.75 -14.53
N GLY A 489 -22.45 64.73 -13.77
CA GLY A 489 -22.60 63.39 -14.36
C GLY A 489 -21.55 62.31 -14.04
N LEU A 490 -22.03 61.32 -13.29
CA LEU A 490 -21.88 59.86 -13.52
C LEU A 490 -20.66 59.09 -12.98
N LEU A 491 -21.03 58.15 -12.10
CA LEU A 491 -20.63 56.73 -12.02
C LEU A 491 -19.24 56.39 -11.47
N PHE A 492 -19.24 56.04 -10.19
CA PHE A 492 -18.32 55.04 -9.64
C PHE A 492 -18.66 53.66 -10.21
N VAL A 493 -17.78 53.12 -11.06
CA VAL A 493 -17.74 51.72 -11.45
C VAL A 493 -16.38 51.15 -11.02
N GLY A 494 -16.42 50.09 -10.22
CA GLY A 494 -15.46 48.97 -10.26
C GLY A 494 -14.00 49.24 -9.89
N GLY A 495 -13.67 49.17 -8.61
CA GLY A 495 -12.32 48.84 -8.17
C GLY A 495 -12.12 47.32 -8.16
N PHE A 496 -11.73 46.75 -9.31
CA PHE A 496 -11.14 45.40 -9.40
C PHE A 496 -9.61 45.51 -9.34
N ALA A 497 -8.99 44.58 -8.62
CA ALA A 497 -7.59 44.57 -8.22
C ALA A 497 -6.57 44.44 -9.36
N LEU A 498 -5.34 44.93 -9.12
CA LEU A 498 -4.12 44.41 -9.76
C LEU A 498 -2.95 44.50 -8.78
N ARG A 499 -2.70 43.40 -8.06
CA ARG A 499 -1.45 43.11 -7.36
C ARG A 499 -0.45 42.62 -8.41
N LEU A 500 0.56 43.43 -8.73
CA LEU A 500 1.69 43.02 -9.56
C LEU A 500 2.63 42.13 -8.74
N ILE A 501 2.86 40.92 -9.24
CA ILE A 501 3.96 40.03 -8.82
C ILE A 501 5.25 40.53 -9.49
N ALA A 502 6.23 40.91 -8.67
CA ALA A 502 7.61 41.09 -9.14
C ALA A 502 8.33 39.73 -9.12
N LYS A 503 8.72 39.25 -10.30
CA LYS A 503 9.62 38.10 -10.48
C LYS A 503 10.90 38.62 -11.13
N THR A 504 11.93 38.87 -10.33
CA THR A 504 13.28 39.15 -10.82
C THR A 504 13.97 37.84 -11.18
N ARG A 505 14.43 37.72 -12.43
CA ARG A 505 15.45 36.78 -12.87
C ARG A 505 16.83 37.42 -12.66
N ALA A 506 17.70 36.73 -11.95
CA ALA A 506 19.12 36.56 -12.25
C ALA A 506 19.46 35.09 -11.93
#